data_AF-A0A9P5GN94-F1
#
_entry.id   AF-A0A9P5GN94-F1
#
_cell.length_a   1.000
_cell.length_b   1.000
_cell.length_c   1.000
_cell.angle_alpha   90.00
_cell.angle_beta   90.00
_cell.angle_gamma   90.00
#
_symmetry.space_group_name_H-M   'P 1'
#
loop_
_entity.id
_entity.type
_entity.pdbx_description
1 polymer ?
#
loop_
_entity_poly.entity_id
_entity_poly.type
_entity_poly.pdbx_seq_one_letter_code
_entity_poly.pdbx_strand_id
1 'polypeptide(L)'
;MKVFVTVSAVLAFVGLSICQNTCTADDVLNSLTAVEHYADKMQSVTDSSSDNIDPSAPIFKKFESQTNHFNEDLQCTFNTTPAEQTAICSAYEKFATSQLGYYHMADGRAFYEKNGHGDNAVKMHGYILQSQHALENYTTQVKAAAALCVDRIEKAYTPLGTQLQELLEAYPRTA
;
A
#
# COMPACT_ATOMS: atom_id res chain seq x y z
N MET A 1 -34.60 39.58 -36.74
CA MET A 1 -34.41 38.41 -35.84
C MET A 1 -33.11 37.71 -36.20
N LYS A 2 -32.10 37.80 -35.32
CA LYS A 2 -30.99 36.84 -35.14
C LYS A 2 -30.31 37.23 -33.82
N VAL A 3 -30.37 36.31 -32.87
CA VAL A 3 -30.05 36.50 -31.45
C VAL A 3 -28.53 36.49 -31.27
N PHE A 4 -28.02 37.49 -30.55
CA PHE A 4 -26.65 37.50 -30.02
C PHE A 4 -26.58 36.52 -28.85
N VAL A 5 -25.77 35.47 -28.97
CA VAL A 5 -25.40 34.62 -27.84
C VAL A 5 -24.02 35.06 -27.36
N THR A 6 -24.01 35.98 -26.41
CA THR A 6 -22.82 36.25 -25.59
C THR A 6 -22.68 35.13 -24.56
N VAL A 7 -21.74 34.22 -24.80
CA VAL A 7 -21.34 33.22 -23.80
C VAL A 7 -20.44 33.91 -22.78
N SER A 8 -21.07 34.42 -21.71
CA SER A 8 -20.36 34.81 -20.49
C SER A 8 -19.84 33.55 -19.81
N ALA A 9 -18.59 33.20 -20.07
CA ALA A 9 -17.87 32.21 -19.27
C ALA A 9 -17.51 32.84 -17.92
N VAL A 10 -18.47 32.81 -17.00
CA VAL A 10 -18.18 32.97 -15.57
C VAL A 10 -17.38 31.74 -15.17
N LEU A 11 -16.07 31.89 -15.04
CA LEU A 11 -15.20 30.99 -14.29
C LEU A 11 -15.66 31.03 -12.84
N ALA A 12 -16.76 30.35 -12.55
CA ALA A 12 -17.10 29.94 -11.21
C ALA A 12 -16.02 28.93 -10.83
N PHE A 13 -15.05 29.40 -10.05
CA PHE A 13 -14.27 28.54 -9.18
C PHE A 13 -15.30 27.72 -8.40
N VAL A 14 -15.50 26.48 -8.82
CA VAL A 14 -16.08 25.46 -7.98
C VAL A 14 -15.02 25.27 -6.91
N GLY A 15 -15.12 26.09 -5.86
CA GLY A 15 -14.55 25.77 -4.57
C GLY A 15 -15.16 24.44 -4.20
N LEU A 16 -14.50 23.35 -4.60
CA LEU A 16 -14.59 22.09 -3.89
C LEU A 16 -14.30 22.48 -2.46
N SER A 17 -15.35 22.56 -1.65
CA SER A 17 -15.28 22.44 -0.22
C SER A 17 -14.56 21.11 0.02
N ILE A 18 -13.24 21.15 0.05
CA ILE A 18 -12.41 20.06 0.53
C ILE A 18 -12.89 19.92 1.97
N CYS A 19 -13.70 18.91 2.25
CA CYS A 19 -13.92 18.48 3.62
C CYS A 19 -12.52 18.14 4.14
N GLN A 20 -11.88 19.09 4.84
CA GLN A 20 -10.59 18.89 5.47
C GLN A 20 -10.82 17.97 6.66
N ASN A 21 -11.04 16.68 6.39
CA ASN A 21 -10.87 15.67 7.41
C ASN A 21 -9.42 15.81 7.87
N THR A 22 -9.23 16.15 9.15
CA THR A 22 -7.92 16.17 9.78
C THR A 22 -7.70 14.82 10.42
N CYS A 23 -6.64 14.11 10.04
CA CYS A 23 -6.23 12.92 10.77
C CYS A 23 -5.37 13.31 11.97
N THR A 24 -5.59 12.59 13.06
CA THR A 24 -4.78 12.61 14.26
C THR A 24 -3.60 11.66 14.14
N ALA A 25 -2.66 11.74 15.09
CA ALA A 25 -1.59 10.76 15.18
C ALA A 25 -2.12 9.34 15.44
N ASP A 26 -3.19 9.22 16.25
CA ASP A 26 -3.82 7.94 16.54
C ASP A 26 -4.41 7.29 15.29
N ASP A 27 -4.98 8.07 14.36
CA ASP A 27 -5.48 7.54 13.08
C ASP A 27 -4.35 6.91 12.25
N VAL A 28 -3.17 7.54 12.23
CA VAL A 28 -1.98 7.01 11.56
C VAL A 28 -1.47 5.75 12.23
N LEU A 29 -1.36 5.76 13.57
CA LEU A 29 -0.91 4.59 14.33
C LEU A 29 -1.87 3.41 14.19
N ASN A 30 -3.17 3.66 14.21
CA ASN A 30 -4.21 2.65 14.03
C ASN A 30 -4.17 2.06 12.62
N SER A 31 -4.00 2.90 11.58
CA SER A 31 -3.86 2.44 10.20
C SER A 31 -2.62 1.56 10.03
N LEU A 32 -1.45 1.99 10.53
CA LEU A 32 -0.23 1.17 10.51
C LEU A 32 -0.43 -0.18 11.21
N THR A 33 -1.05 -0.18 12.39
CA THR A 33 -1.32 -1.40 13.16
C THR A 33 -2.31 -2.33 12.44
N ALA A 34 -3.34 -1.77 11.81
CA ALA A 34 -4.31 -2.55 11.05
C ALA A 34 -3.66 -3.27 9.88
N VAL A 35 -2.70 -2.61 9.20
CA VAL A 35 -1.98 -3.24 8.09
C VAL A 35 -0.95 -4.27 8.56
N GLU A 36 -0.27 -4.05 9.70
CA GLU A 36 0.63 -5.04 10.31
C GLU A 36 -0.04 -6.41 10.50
N HIS A 37 -1.33 -6.44 10.88
CA HIS A 37 -2.07 -7.69 11.07
C HIS A 37 -2.22 -8.53 9.78
N TYR A 38 -2.11 -7.94 8.59
CA TYR A 38 -2.05 -8.72 7.35
C TYR A 38 -0.71 -9.43 7.17
N ALA A 39 0.39 -8.83 7.65
CA ALA A 39 1.70 -9.47 7.68
C ALA A 39 1.68 -10.72 8.58
N ASP A 40 1.16 -10.59 9.80
CA ASP A 40 1.03 -11.72 10.73
C ASP A 40 0.18 -12.87 10.16
N LYS A 41 -0.90 -12.53 9.45
CA LYS A 41 -1.78 -13.54 8.85
C LYS A 41 -1.18 -14.23 7.64
N MET A 42 -0.21 -13.62 6.96
CA MET A 42 0.43 -14.23 5.79
C MET A 42 1.28 -15.43 6.18
N GLN A 43 1.92 -15.37 7.36
CA GLN A 43 2.64 -16.51 7.93
C GLN A 43 1.77 -17.76 8.07
N SER A 44 0.52 -17.59 8.52
CA SER A 44 -0.42 -18.73 8.65
C SER A 44 -0.86 -19.34 7.31
N VAL A 45 -0.82 -18.56 6.22
CA VAL A 45 -1.24 -19.02 4.89
C VAL A 45 -0.15 -19.89 4.23
N THR A 46 1.12 -19.54 4.40
CA THR A 46 2.22 -20.35 3.86
C THR A 46 2.41 -21.64 4.65
N ASP A 47 2.24 -21.60 5.98
CA ASP A 47 2.43 -22.79 6.84
C ASP A 47 1.36 -23.87 6.57
N SER A 48 0.21 -23.48 5.99
CA SER A 48 -0.87 -24.38 5.58
C SER A 48 -0.80 -24.77 4.10
N SER A 49 0.12 -24.19 3.32
CA SER A 49 0.36 -24.59 1.95
C SER A 49 1.10 -25.95 1.90
N SER A 50 0.67 -26.83 1.00
CA SER A 50 1.33 -28.10 0.73
C SER A 50 1.80 -28.10 -0.72
N ASP A 51 2.71 -29.01 -1.09
CA ASP A 51 3.25 -29.15 -2.45
C ASP A 51 2.19 -29.19 -3.56
N ASN A 52 0.92 -29.49 -3.24
CA ASN A 52 -0.18 -29.69 -4.19
C ASN A 52 -1.27 -28.60 -4.15
N ILE A 53 -1.19 -27.59 -3.28
CA ILE A 53 -2.17 -26.51 -3.20
C ILE A 53 -1.49 -25.21 -3.60
N ASP A 54 -1.93 -24.62 -4.71
CA ASP A 54 -1.50 -23.28 -5.14
C ASP A 54 -1.84 -22.25 -4.05
N PRO A 55 -0.84 -21.67 -3.36
CA PRO A 55 -1.09 -20.70 -2.30
C PRO A 55 -1.49 -19.33 -2.86
N SER A 56 -1.49 -19.16 -4.19
CA SER A 56 -1.71 -17.85 -4.82
C SER A 56 -3.08 -17.25 -4.47
N ALA A 57 -4.16 -18.03 -4.42
CA ALA A 57 -5.50 -17.54 -4.10
C ALA A 57 -5.63 -16.86 -2.71
N PRO A 58 -5.22 -17.48 -1.59
CA PRO A 58 -5.23 -16.81 -0.28
C PRO A 58 -4.22 -15.66 -0.20
N ILE A 59 -3.11 -15.73 -0.93
CA ILE A 59 -2.13 -14.65 -1.05
C ILE A 59 -2.76 -13.42 -1.75
N PHE A 60 -3.50 -13.60 -2.85
CA PHE A 60 -4.19 -12.51 -3.57
C PHE A 60 -5.12 -11.72 -2.67
N LYS A 61 -5.94 -12.43 -1.89
CA LYS A 61 -6.91 -11.80 -1.00
C LYS A 61 -6.21 -10.93 0.06
N LYS A 62 -4.99 -11.28 0.47
CA LYS A 62 -4.20 -10.49 1.39
C LYS A 62 -3.66 -9.22 0.72
N PHE A 63 -3.09 -9.33 -0.48
CA PHE A 63 -2.64 -8.17 -1.26
C PHE A 63 -3.78 -7.20 -1.54
N GLU A 64 -4.95 -7.71 -1.98
CA GLU A 64 -6.14 -6.90 -2.25
C GLU A 64 -6.63 -6.18 -0.98
N SER A 65 -6.79 -6.91 0.13
CA SER A 65 -7.27 -6.32 1.39
C SER A 65 -6.31 -5.26 1.93
N GLN A 66 -5.00 -5.53 1.85
CA GLN A 66 -3.97 -4.56 2.26
C GLN A 66 -3.95 -3.32 1.35
N THR A 67 -4.07 -3.52 0.04
CA THR A 67 -4.12 -2.44 -0.95
C THR A 67 -5.31 -1.51 -0.70
N ASN A 68 -6.45 -2.06 -0.28
CA ASN A 68 -7.61 -1.24 0.11
C ASN A 68 -7.29 -0.34 1.30
N HIS A 69 -6.66 -0.87 2.36
CA HIS A 69 -6.23 -0.03 3.49
C HIS A 69 -5.26 1.08 3.07
N PHE A 70 -4.27 0.77 2.21
CA PHE A 70 -3.35 1.79 1.71
C PHE A 70 -4.03 2.90 0.91
N ASN A 71 -5.11 2.59 0.18
CA ASN A 71 -5.83 3.55 -0.65
C ASN A 71 -6.90 4.34 0.11
N GLU A 72 -7.55 3.72 1.10
CA GLU A 72 -8.68 4.30 1.83
C GLU A 72 -8.23 5.10 3.05
N ASP A 73 -7.17 4.66 3.72
CA ASP A 73 -6.68 5.31 4.93
C ASP A 73 -5.93 6.62 4.60
N LEU A 74 -5.92 7.52 5.60
CA LEU A 74 -5.05 8.70 5.62
C LEU A 74 -5.25 9.71 4.46
N GLN A 75 -6.42 9.69 3.79
CA GLN A 75 -6.82 10.70 2.79
C GLN A 75 -7.30 11.99 3.48
N CYS A 76 -6.39 12.68 4.17
CA CYS A 76 -6.68 13.76 5.11
C CYS A 76 -5.51 14.74 5.26
N THR A 77 -5.75 15.87 5.94
CA THR A 77 -4.68 16.78 6.37
C THR A 77 -4.17 16.39 7.76
N PHE A 78 -2.91 16.68 8.09
CA PHE A 78 -2.31 16.31 9.38
C PHE A 78 -1.96 17.54 10.22
N ASN A 79 -2.15 17.43 11.53
CA ASN A 79 -1.70 18.41 12.51
C ASN A 79 -1.11 17.69 13.73
N THR A 80 0.13 17.23 13.58
CA THR A 80 0.83 16.39 14.57
C THR A 80 1.96 17.14 15.28
N THR A 81 2.04 16.98 16.59
CA THR A 81 3.13 17.49 17.43
C THR A 81 4.44 16.71 17.22
N PRO A 82 5.61 17.25 17.59
CA PRO A 82 6.88 16.54 17.43
C PRO A 82 6.97 15.18 18.13
N ALA A 83 6.31 15.05 19.29
CA ALA A 83 6.25 13.79 20.04
C ALA A 83 5.43 12.74 19.28
N GLU A 84 4.28 13.13 18.74
CA GLU A 84 3.42 12.27 17.91
C GLU A 84 4.13 11.85 16.62
N GLN A 85 4.81 12.79 15.95
CA GLN A 85 5.60 12.48 14.76
C GLN A 85 6.65 11.40 15.09
N THR A 86 7.38 11.54 16.19
CA THR A 86 8.38 10.55 16.63
C THR A 86 7.78 9.16 16.87
N ALA A 87 6.57 9.10 17.43
CA ALA A 87 5.83 7.84 17.61
C ALA A 87 5.43 7.23 16.26
N ILE A 88 4.92 8.03 15.33
CA ILE A 88 4.58 7.61 13.96
C ILE A 88 5.81 7.05 13.23
N CYS A 89 6.98 7.70 13.30
CA CYS A 89 8.19 7.16 12.64
C CYS A 89 8.56 5.78 13.18
N SER A 90 8.52 5.62 14.50
CA SER A 90 8.89 4.37 15.16
C SER A 90 7.89 3.25 14.84
N ALA A 91 6.59 3.59 14.76
CA ALA A 91 5.56 2.67 14.30
C ALA A 91 5.76 2.30 12.82
N TYR A 92 6.12 3.25 11.96
CA TYR A 92 6.40 2.97 10.56
C TYR A 92 7.61 2.04 10.35
N GLU A 93 8.67 2.20 11.13
CA GLU A 93 9.84 1.30 11.09
C GLU A 93 9.47 -0.15 11.45
N LYS A 94 8.61 -0.31 12.47
CA LYS A 94 8.07 -1.62 12.85
C LYS A 94 7.17 -2.20 11.75
N PHE A 95 6.25 -1.38 11.24
CA PHE A 95 5.39 -1.73 10.12
C PHE A 95 6.21 -2.20 8.92
N ALA A 96 7.26 -1.46 8.55
CA ALA A 96 8.13 -1.81 7.44
C ALA A 96 8.86 -3.13 7.66
N THR A 97 9.30 -3.41 8.88
CA THR A 97 9.91 -4.71 9.19
C THR A 97 8.91 -5.86 8.99
N SER A 98 7.67 -5.70 9.48
CA SER A 98 6.62 -6.71 9.30
C SER A 98 6.24 -6.90 7.82
N GLN A 99 6.14 -5.80 7.06
CA GLN A 99 5.82 -5.87 5.63
C GLN A 99 6.94 -6.52 4.80
N LEU A 100 8.20 -6.33 5.18
CA LEU A 100 9.30 -7.00 4.50
C LEU A 100 9.19 -8.52 4.66
N GLY A 101 8.85 -8.99 5.87
CA GLY A 101 8.52 -10.39 6.12
C GLY A 101 7.36 -10.87 5.25
N TYR A 102 6.25 -10.12 5.23
CA TYR A 102 5.09 -10.41 4.38
C TYR A 102 5.46 -10.62 2.90
N TYR A 103 6.27 -9.72 2.33
CA TYR A 103 6.66 -9.80 0.93
C TYR A 103 7.66 -10.93 0.64
N HIS A 104 8.60 -11.22 1.55
CA HIS A 104 9.45 -12.41 1.39
C HIS A 104 8.64 -13.71 1.35
N MET A 105 7.55 -13.78 2.12
CA MET A 105 6.66 -14.94 2.13
C MET A 105 5.77 -15.05 0.89
N ALA A 106 5.47 -13.92 0.25
CA ALA A 106 4.76 -13.88 -1.02
C ALA A 106 5.64 -14.29 -2.22
N ASP A 107 6.94 -14.48 -2.02
CA ASP A 107 7.87 -14.93 -3.05
C ASP A 107 7.63 -16.41 -3.38
N GLY A 108 6.78 -16.64 -4.37
CA GLY A 108 6.40 -17.97 -4.83
C GLY A 108 7.33 -18.53 -5.92
N ARG A 109 8.47 -17.91 -6.23
CA ARG A 109 9.33 -18.31 -7.37
C ARG A 109 9.62 -19.81 -7.40
N ALA A 110 10.05 -20.38 -6.27
CA ALA A 110 10.34 -21.82 -6.18
C ALA A 110 9.12 -22.70 -6.46
N PHE A 111 7.92 -22.27 -6.06
CA PHE A 111 6.68 -22.99 -6.35
C PHE A 111 6.32 -22.93 -7.83
N TYR A 112 6.43 -21.76 -8.47
CA TYR A 112 6.13 -21.60 -9.90
C TYR A 112 7.18 -22.25 -10.81
N GLU A 113 8.47 -22.21 -10.45
CA GLU A 113 9.51 -22.93 -11.17
C GLU A 113 9.24 -24.44 -11.21
N LYS A 114 8.72 -25.00 -10.11
CA LYS A 114 8.41 -26.44 -10.00
C LYS A 114 7.13 -26.84 -10.73
N ASN A 115 6.10 -25.99 -10.70
CA ASN A 115 4.74 -26.34 -11.14
C ASN A 115 4.27 -25.63 -12.42
N GLY A 116 5.05 -24.69 -12.94
CA GLY A 116 4.70 -23.81 -14.07
C GLY A 116 3.90 -22.57 -13.64
N HIS A 117 3.80 -21.61 -14.56
CA HIS A 117 2.94 -20.44 -14.40
C HIS A 117 1.55 -20.74 -14.96
N GLY A 118 0.52 -20.70 -14.11
CA GLY A 118 -0.88 -20.62 -14.55
C GLY A 118 -1.37 -19.17 -14.61
N ASP A 119 -2.60 -18.94 -15.07
CA ASP A 119 -3.26 -17.61 -15.11
C ASP A 119 -3.18 -16.83 -13.79
N ASN A 120 -3.06 -17.56 -12.68
CA ASN A 120 -2.89 -17.03 -11.33
C ASN A 120 -1.58 -16.23 -11.15
N ALA A 121 -0.49 -16.64 -11.80
CA ALA A 121 0.79 -15.92 -11.73
C ALA A 121 0.71 -14.53 -12.39
N VAL A 122 -0.04 -14.40 -13.48
CA VAL A 122 -0.30 -13.12 -14.16
C VAL A 122 -1.19 -12.21 -13.32
N LYS A 123 -2.21 -12.77 -12.67
CA LYS A 123 -3.05 -12.01 -11.73
C LYS A 123 -2.24 -11.49 -10.56
N MET A 124 -1.32 -12.30 -10.04
CA MET A 124 -0.42 -11.91 -8.95
C MET A 124 0.44 -10.70 -9.32
N HIS A 125 0.98 -10.66 -10.54
CA HIS A 125 1.71 -9.50 -11.05
C HIS A 125 0.86 -8.22 -10.93
N GLY A 126 -0.41 -8.27 -11.34
CA GLY A 126 -1.33 -7.14 -11.23
C GLY A 126 -1.57 -6.67 -9.80
N TYR A 127 -1.75 -7.60 -8.85
CA TYR A 127 -1.94 -7.27 -7.44
C TYR A 127 -0.67 -6.69 -6.78
N ILE A 128 0.51 -7.23 -7.11
CA ILE A 128 1.79 -6.69 -6.62
C ILE A 128 1.96 -5.25 -7.12
N LEU A 129 1.69 -4.99 -8.41
CA LEU A 129 1.78 -3.65 -8.98
C LEU A 129 0.84 -2.66 -8.30
N GLN A 130 -0.42 -3.05 -8.07
CA GLN A 130 -1.39 -2.21 -7.35
C GLN A 130 -0.93 -1.93 -5.92
N SER A 131 -0.44 -2.95 -5.22
CA SER A 131 0.10 -2.81 -3.86
C SER A 131 1.34 -1.92 -3.80
N GLN A 132 2.20 -1.96 -4.82
CA GLN A 132 3.38 -1.10 -4.92
C GLN A 132 3.00 0.38 -4.99
N HIS A 133 2.08 0.72 -5.90
CA HIS A 133 1.57 2.09 -6.03
C HIS A 133 0.81 2.55 -4.78
N ALA A 134 -0.01 1.67 -4.20
CA ALA A 134 -0.77 2.01 -3.00
C ALA A 134 0.16 2.22 -1.79
N LEU A 135 1.18 1.38 -1.61
CA LEU A 135 2.18 1.55 -0.56
C LEU A 135 2.98 2.85 -0.74
N GLU A 136 3.37 3.21 -1.95
CA GLU A 136 4.07 4.47 -2.24
C GLU A 136 3.23 5.70 -1.85
N ASN A 137 1.95 5.70 -2.24
CA ASN A 137 1.01 6.76 -1.87
C ASN A 137 0.79 6.80 -0.35
N TYR A 138 0.56 5.65 0.28
CA TYR A 138 0.38 5.54 1.72
C TYR A 138 1.61 6.04 2.48
N THR A 139 2.81 5.65 2.05
CA THR A 139 4.09 6.13 2.62
C THR A 139 4.22 7.64 2.50
N THR A 140 3.74 8.23 1.40
CA THR A 140 3.70 9.68 1.22
C THR A 140 2.80 10.35 2.27
N GLN A 141 1.64 9.77 2.57
CA GLN A 141 0.75 10.28 3.64
C GLN A 141 1.41 10.18 5.02
N VAL A 142 2.07 9.06 5.33
CA VAL A 142 2.78 8.90 6.62
C VAL A 142 3.94 9.90 6.73
N LYS A 143 4.67 10.17 5.65
CA LYS A 143 5.71 11.23 5.61
C LYS A 143 5.11 12.61 5.87
N ALA A 144 3.93 12.91 5.34
CA ALA A 144 3.24 14.17 5.60
C ALA A 144 2.81 14.28 7.08
N ALA A 145 2.36 13.17 7.69
CA ALA A 145 2.01 13.08 9.11
C ALA A 145 3.22 13.12 10.05
N ALA A 146 4.43 12.87 9.56
CA ALA A 146 5.65 12.80 10.37
C ALA A 146 6.84 13.52 9.69
N ALA A 147 6.59 14.75 9.26
CA ALA A 147 7.52 15.57 8.48
C ALA A 147 8.92 15.76 9.13
N LEU A 148 9.03 15.68 10.46
CA LEU A 148 10.31 15.81 11.18
C LEU A 148 11.24 14.60 11.00
N CYS A 149 10.77 13.47 10.46
CA CYS A 149 11.54 12.24 10.36
C CYS A 149 11.41 11.53 9.01
N VAL A 150 11.14 12.29 7.95
CA VAL A 150 10.99 11.75 6.58
C VAL A 150 12.15 10.83 6.19
N ASP A 151 13.38 11.18 6.54
CA ASP A 151 14.56 10.36 6.24
C ASP A 151 14.52 8.97 6.89
N ARG A 152 13.95 8.86 8.10
CA ARG A 152 13.78 7.56 8.79
C ARG A 152 12.74 6.71 8.06
N ILE A 153 11.62 7.33 7.68
CA ILE A 153 10.54 6.66 6.93
C ILE A 153 11.05 6.22 5.57
N GLU A 154 11.81 7.06 4.85
CA GLU A 154 12.43 6.72 3.57
C GLU A 154 13.39 5.53 3.71
N LYS A 155 14.29 5.59 4.70
CA LYS A 155 15.25 4.50 4.96
C LYS A 155 14.55 3.18 5.28
N ALA A 156 13.42 3.22 6.00
CA ALA A 156 12.62 2.03 6.29
C ALA A 156 11.81 1.55 5.07
N TYR A 157 11.37 2.47 4.20
CA TYR A 157 10.62 2.16 2.98
C TYR A 157 11.50 1.57 1.87
N THR A 158 12.74 2.04 1.69
CA THR A 158 13.59 1.62 0.57
C THR A 158 13.68 0.09 0.42
N PRO A 159 13.92 -0.71 1.49
CA PRO A 159 13.93 -2.17 1.38
C PRO A 159 12.58 -2.77 0.93
N LEU A 160 11.45 -2.17 1.34
CA LEU A 160 10.12 -2.59 0.91
C LEU A 160 9.92 -2.36 -0.59
N GLY A 161 10.27 -1.16 -1.06
CA GLY A 161 10.16 -0.80 -2.47
C GLY A 161 10.99 -1.74 -3.35
N THR A 162 12.22 -2.04 -2.93
CA THR A 162 13.08 -3.02 -3.61
C THR A 162 12.46 -4.41 -3.61
N GLN A 163 12.01 -4.93 -2.46
CA GLN A 163 11.42 -6.27 -2.39
C GLN A 163 10.15 -6.40 -3.24
N LEU A 164 9.28 -5.39 -3.25
CA LEU A 164 8.09 -5.37 -4.10
C LEU A 164 8.45 -5.35 -5.59
N GLN A 165 9.48 -4.61 -5.97
CA GLN A 165 9.98 -4.59 -7.34
C GLN A 165 10.54 -5.96 -7.75
N GLU A 166 11.33 -6.60 -6.88
CA GLU A 166 11.86 -7.95 -7.11
C GLU A 166 10.74 -9.00 -7.22
N LEU A 167 9.69 -8.89 -6.40
CA LEU A 167 8.49 -9.71 -6.53
C LEU A 167 7.83 -9.43 -7.88
N LEU A 168 7.61 -8.18 -8.26
CA LEU A 168 6.94 -7.84 -9.51
C LEU A 168 7.68 -8.42 -10.73
N GLU A 169 9.01 -8.43 -10.70
CA GLU A 169 9.87 -9.02 -11.74
C GLU A 169 9.84 -10.55 -11.75
N ALA A 170 9.60 -11.18 -10.59
CA ALA A 170 9.46 -12.62 -10.47
C ALA A 170 8.18 -13.17 -11.11
N TYR A 171 7.12 -12.37 -11.16
CA TYR A 171 5.82 -12.79 -11.67
C TYR A 171 5.63 -12.37 -13.14
N PRO A 172 5.20 -13.28 -14.02
CA PRO A 172 5.06 -12.99 -15.44
C PRO A 172 3.95 -11.96 -15.71
N ARG A 173 4.19 -11.07 -16.67
CA ARG A 173 3.22 -10.02 -17.09
C ARG A 173 2.10 -10.54 -17.98
N THR A 174 2.32 -11.67 -18.63
CA THR A 174 1.42 -12.30 -19.61
C THR A 174 1.45 -13.82 -19.41
N ALA A 175 0.34 -14.47 -19.72
CA ALA A 175 0.19 -15.92 -19.61
C ALA A 175 1.06 -16.67 -20.63
#